data_AF-A0A0G4MJQ2-F1
#
_entry.id   AF-A0A0G4MJQ2-F1
#
_cell.length_a   1.000
_cell.length_b   1.000
_cell.length_c   1.000
_cell.angle_alpha   90.00
_cell.angle_beta   90.00
_cell.angle_gamma   90.00
#
_symmetry.space_group_name_H-M   'P 1'
#
loop_
_entity.id
_entity.type
_entity.pdbx_description
1 polymer ?
#
loop_
_entity_poly.entity_id
_entity_poly.type
_entity_poly.pdbx_seq_one_letter_code
_entity_poly.pdbx_strand_id
1 'polypeptide(L)'
;MPADIYLIDEPSAYLDSEQRIIASRVIKRFIMHAKKTAFIVEHDFIMATYLADRVIVFDGQPGIDAHANTPESLLTGCNTFLKNLDVTFRRDPTNYRPRINKSNSQLDQEQKAGGNY
;
A
#
# COMPACT_ATOMS: atom_id res chain seq x y z
N MET A 1 -6.37 29.72 4.81
CA MET A 1 -7.41 28.94 4.11
C MET A 1 -7.00 27.47 4.11
N PRO A 2 -7.91 26.50 4.20
CA PRO A 2 -7.57 25.08 4.09
C PRO A 2 -6.98 24.77 2.71
N ALA A 3 -6.00 23.86 2.64
CA ALA A 3 -5.34 23.47 1.40
C ALA A 3 -6.24 22.59 0.52
N ASP A 4 -6.03 22.63 -0.79
CA ASP A 4 -6.74 21.77 -1.74
C ASP A 4 -6.08 20.40 -1.92
N ILE A 5 -4.75 20.37 -1.78
CA ILE A 5 -3.93 19.16 -1.88
C ILE A 5 -3.04 19.07 -0.63
N TYR A 6 -2.99 17.88 -0.05
CA TYR A 6 -2.13 17.53 1.07
C TYR A 6 -1.03 16.58 0.60
N LEU A 7 0.21 16.83 1.01
CA LEU A 7 1.34 15.94 0.78
C LEU A 7 1.80 15.44 2.15
N ILE A 8 1.80 14.13 2.35
CA ILE A 8 2.15 13.49 3.62
C ILE A 8 3.20 12.43 3.33
N ASP A 9 4.33 12.50 4.01
CA ASP A 9 5.46 11.59 3.83
C ASP A 9 5.69 10.80 5.11
N GLU A 10 5.68 9.47 4.99
CA GLU A 10 5.87 8.48 6.06
C GLU A 10 5.16 8.81 7.39
N PRO A 11 3.82 8.97 7.40
CA PRO A 11 3.09 9.24 8.64
C PRO A 11 3.07 8.06 9.63
N SER A 12 3.50 6.86 9.21
CA SER A 12 3.69 5.69 10.08
C SER A 12 4.99 5.71 10.88
N ALA A 13 5.89 6.70 10.65
CA ALA A 13 7.14 6.85 11.38
C ALA A 13 6.92 6.91 12.90
N TYR A 14 7.67 6.08 13.63
CA TYR A 14 7.62 5.95 15.09
C TYR A 14 6.27 5.53 15.69
N LEU A 15 5.32 5.09 14.86
CA LEU A 15 4.02 4.60 15.32
C LEU A 15 4.02 3.07 15.46
N ASP A 16 3.41 2.58 16.53
CA ASP A 16 3.06 1.17 16.67
C ASP A 16 1.82 0.77 15.82
N SER A 17 1.48 -0.50 15.81
CA SER A 17 0.37 -1.01 14.99
C SER A 17 -1.00 -0.40 15.33
N GLU A 18 -1.26 -0.07 16.60
CA GLU A 18 -2.54 0.53 17.01
C GLU A 18 -2.60 2.00 16.59
N GLN A 19 -1.51 2.73 16.84
CA GLN A 19 -1.35 4.12 16.46
C GLN A 19 -1.47 4.32 14.94
N ARG A 20 -0.89 3.43 14.13
CA ARG A 20 -1.03 3.46 12.65
C ARG A 20 -2.49 3.32 12.20
N ILE A 21 -3.26 2.42 12.81
CA ILE A 21 -4.68 2.24 12.50
C ILE A 21 -5.48 3.51 12.87
N ILE A 22 -5.18 4.11 14.02
CA ILE A 22 -5.84 5.35 14.45
C ILE A 22 -5.49 6.51 13.51
N ALA A 23 -4.21 6.71 13.21
CA ALA A 23 -3.71 7.77 12.34
C ALA A 23 -4.32 7.66 10.93
N SER A 24 -4.23 6.48 10.31
CA SER A 24 -4.77 6.24 8.97
C SER A 24 -6.29 6.49 8.90
N ARG A 25 -7.05 6.08 9.93
CA ARG A 25 -8.50 6.35 10.02
C ARG A 25 -8.80 7.84 10.12
N VAL A 26 -8.02 8.59 10.89
CA VAL A 26 -8.19 10.05 11.02
C VAL A 26 -7.87 10.76 9.71
N ILE A 27 -6.75 10.42 9.08
CA ILE A 27 -6.33 11.01 7.79
C ILE A 27 -7.40 10.76 6.73
N LYS A 28 -7.80 9.49 6.52
CA LYS A 28 -8.81 9.13 5.53
C LYS A 28 -10.13 9.87 5.75
N ARG A 29 -10.59 9.89 7.00
CA ARG A 29 -11.85 10.56 7.36
C ARG A 29 -11.80 12.06 7.06
N PHE A 30 -10.70 12.73 7.40
CA PHE A 30 -10.54 14.16 7.15
C PHE A 30 -10.55 14.47 5.64
N ILE A 31 -9.72 13.78 4.85
CA ILE A 31 -9.60 13.99 3.40
C ILE A 31 -10.96 13.78 2.71
N MET A 32 -11.67 12.72 3.08
CA MET A 32 -13.00 12.40 2.53
C MET A 32 -14.05 13.45 2.90
N HIS A 33 -14.14 13.86 4.16
CA HIS A 33 -15.14 14.85 4.58
C HIS A 33 -14.87 16.24 4.03
N ALA A 34 -13.61 16.65 3.97
CA ALA A 34 -13.21 17.95 3.43
C ALA A 34 -13.24 17.99 1.90
N LYS A 35 -13.48 16.84 1.24
CA LYS A 35 -13.44 16.66 -0.22
C LYS A 35 -12.13 17.18 -0.82
N LYS A 36 -11.02 16.80 -0.18
CA LYS A 36 -9.66 17.19 -0.58
C LYS A 36 -8.92 16.01 -1.20
N THR A 37 -7.77 16.29 -1.80
CA THR A 37 -6.86 15.25 -2.32
C THR A 37 -5.63 15.15 -1.43
N ALA A 38 -5.14 13.94 -1.23
CA ALA A 38 -3.87 13.70 -0.55
C ALA A 38 -2.98 12.77 -1.38
N PHE A 39 -1.70 13.11 -1.44
CA PHE A 39 -0.63 12.18 -1.81
C PHE A 39 0.05 11.74 -0.52
N ILE A 40 0.12 10.42 -0.33
CA ILE A 40 0.68 9.81 0.87
C ILE A 40 1.76 8.84 0.45
N VAL A 41 2.97 9.02 0.96
CA VAL A 41 4.09 8.09 0.81
C VAL A 41 4.15 7.22 2.07
N GLU A 42 4.22 5.90 1.88
CA GLU A 42 4.22 4.92 2.97
C GLU A 42 5.08 3.71 2.62
N HIS A 43 5.77 3.19 3.63
CA HIS A 43 6.42 1.88 3.59
C HIS A 43 5.56 0.77 4.23
N ASP A 44 4.51 1.11 5.00
CA ASP A 44 3.58 0.14 5.56
C ASP A 44 2.46 -0.22 4.56
N PHE A 45 2.47 -1.47 4.08
CA PHE A 45 1.51 -1.95 3.08
C PHE A 45 0.05 -1.89 3.57
N ILE A 46 -0.21 -2.12 4.86
CA ILE A 46 -1.58 -2.12 5.41
C ILE A 46 -2.09 -0.68 5.47
N MET A 47 -1.25 0.24 5.93
CA MET A 47 -1.59 1.66 6.01
C MET A 47 -1.81 2.24 4.61
N ALA A 48 -0.91 1.95 3.66
CA ALA A 48 -1.03 2.37 2.28
C ALA A 48 -2.34 1.88 1.63
N THR A 49 -2.63 0.58 1.73
CA THR A 49 -3.86 0.02 1.15
C THR A 49 -5.14 0.47 1.85
N TYR A 50 -5.08 0.80 3.13
CA TYR A 50 -6.22 1.37 3.85
C TYR A 50 -6.52 2.81 3.41
N LEU A 51 -5.47 3.62 3.17
CA LEU A 51 -5.58 5.03 2.82
C LEU A 51 -5.91 5.26 1.34
N ALA A 52 -5.36 4.44 0.45
CA ALA A 52 -5.35 4.70 -0.99
C ALA A 52 -6.65 4.33 -1.71
N ASP A 53 -7.07 5.19 -2.63
CA ASP A 53 -8.04 4.86 -3.69
C ASP A 53 -7.33 4.45 -5.00
N ARG A 54 -6.16 5.05 -5.24
CA ARG A 54 -5.23 4.76 -6.35
C ARG A 54 -3.80 4.74 -5.83
N VAL A 55 -2.93 4.03 -6.51
CA VAL A 55 -1.52 3.90 -6.13
C VAL A 55 -0.61 4.25 -7.30
N ILE A 56 0.56 4.81 -6.98
CA ILE A 56 1.66 5.04 -7.90
C ILE A 56 2.79 4.11 -7.44
N VAL A 57 3.14 3.14 -8.27
CA VAL A 57 4.27 2.24 -7.98
C VAL A 57 5.54 2.90 -8.49
N PHE A 58 6.58 2.92 -7.65
CA PHE A 58 7.91 3.30 -8.07
C PHE A 58 8.72 2.05 -8.37
N ASP A 59 9.46 2.06 -9.48
CA ASP A 59 10.44 1.03 -9.83
C ASP A 59 11.79 1.67 -10.18
N GLY A 60 12.82 0.84 -10.37
CA GLY A 60 14.19 1.28 -10.60
C GLY A 60 15.19 0.67 -9.63
N GLN A 61 16.43 1.13 -9.69
CA GLN A 61 17.51 0.69 -8.81
C GLN A 61 17.86 1.78 -7.77
N PRO A 62 17.69 1.51 -6.46
CA PRO A 62 18.04 2.47 -5.41
C PRO A 62 19.45 3.03 -5.55
N GLY A 63 19.58 4.35 -5.54
CA GLY A 63 20.87 5.05 -5.70
C GLY A 63 21.36 5.16 -7.14
N ILE A 64 20.62 4.64 -8.13
CA ILE A 64 20.96 4.70 -9.56
C ILE A 64 19.86 5.43 -10.33
N ASP A 65 18.65 4.89 -10.33
CA ASP A 65 17.48 5.44 -11.03
C ASP A 65 16.18 5.15 -10.29
N ALA A 66 15.15 5.93 -10.62
CA ALA A 66 13.80 5.72 -10.13
C ALA A 66 12.80 6.20 -11.18
N HIS A 67 11.77 5.38 -11.42
CA HIS A 67 10.66 5.69 -12.31
C HIS A 67 9.35 5.67 -11.53
N ALA A 68 8.59 6.76 -11.63
CA ALA A 68 7.24 6.85 -11.08
C ALA A 68 6.23 6.46 -12.17
N ASN A 69 5.48 5.39 -11.94
CA ASN A 69 4.46 4.94 -12.87
C ASN A 69 3.20 5.85 -12.85
N THR A 70 2.28 5.63 -13.79
CA THR A 70 0.98 6.32 -13.76
C THR A 70 0.12 5.84 -12.60
N PRO A 71 -0.80 6.67 -12.06
CA PRO A 71 -1.71 6.24 -11.00
C PRO A 71 -2.65 5.13 -11.48
N GLU A 72 -2.60 3.97 -10.81
CA GLU A 72 -3.41 2.79 -11.12
C GLU A 72 -4.46 2.51 -10.04
N SER A 73 -5.37 1.57 -10.34
CA SER A 73 -6.25 1.03 -9.31
C SER A 73 -5.44 0.34 -8.22
N LEU A 74 -5.96 0.32 -6.99
CA LEU A 74 -5.30 -0.33 -5.86
C LEU A 74 -4.93 -1.79 -6.16
N LEU A 75 -5.84 -2.56 -6.80
CA LEU A 75 -5.59 -3.97 -7.12
C LEU A 75 -4.43 -4.13 -8.11
N THR A 76 -4.48 -3.38 -9.22
CA THR A 76 -3.46 -3.47 -10.28
C THR A 76 -2.09 -3.06 -9.75
N GLY A 77 -1.99 -1.91 -9.08
CA GLY A 77 -0.71 -1.41 -8.61
C GLY A 77 -0.15 -2.22 -7.44
N CYS A 78 -0.98 -2.72 -6.51
CA CYS A 78 -0.50 -3.65 -5.49
C CYS A 78 0.04 -4.94 -6.11
N ASN A 79 -0.64 -5.49 -7.13
CA ASN A 79 -0.18 -6.70 -7.80
C ASN A 79 1.17 -6.46 -8.50
N THR A 80 1.34 -5.33 -9.20
CA THR A 80 2.61 -4.93 -9.82
C THR A 80 3.71 -4.77 -8.78
N PHE A 81 3.44 -4.09 -7.66
CA PHE A 81 4.39 -3.89 -6.57
C PHE A 81 4.84 -5.22 -5.93
N LEU A 82 3.91 -6.10 -5.58
CA LEU A 82 4.20 -7.38 -4.95
C LEU A 82 4.92 -8.33 -5.91
N LYS A 83 4.57 -8.29 -7.20
CA LYS A 83 5.29 -9.01 -8.26
C LYS A 83 6.74 -8.56 -8.39
N ASN A 84 7.02 -7.26 -8.32
CA ASN A 84 8.39 -6.74 -8.37
C ASN A 84 9.23 -7.18 -7.16
N LEU A 85 8.60 -7.40 -6.01
CA LEU A 85 9.23 -7.93 -4.80
C LEU A 85 9.31 -9.47 -4.77
N ASP A 86 8.72 -10.16 -5.76
CA ASP A 86 8.59 -11.62 -5.83
C ASP A 86 7.95 -12.27 -4.57
N VAL A 87 7.03 -11.55 -3.93
CA VAL A 87 6.28 -12.02 -2.75
C VAL A 87 4.79 -12.12 -3.04
N THR A 88 4.09 -12.96 -2.28
CA THR A 88 2.63 -13.06 -2.34
C THR A 88 1.98 -12.94 -0.97
N PHE A 89 0.78 -12.36 -0.94
CA PHE A 89 -0.02 -12.20 0.28
C PHE A 89 -1.32 -13.00 0.22
N ARG A 90 -1.69 -13.55 1.38
CA ARG A 90 -3.02 -14.13 1.62
C ARG A 90 -3.73 -13.40 2.74
N ARG A 91 -5.06 -13.43 2.75
CA ARG A 91 -5.85 -12.99 3.91
C ARG A 91 -6.08 -14.17 4.84
N ASP A 92 -5.83 -13.95 6.12
CA ASP A 92 -6.21 -14.91 7.14
C ASP A 92 -7.75 -15.02 7.21
N PRO A 93 -8.34 -16.23 7.17
CA PRO A 93 -9.79 -16.38 7.13
C PRO A 93 -10.49 -15.98 8.44
N THR A 94 -9.75 -15.91 9.55
CA THR A 94 -10.33 -15.62 10.88
C THR A 94 -10.37 -14.13 11.18
N ASN A 95 -9.33 -13.40 10.79
CA ASN A 95 -9.14 -12.00 11.18
C ASN A 95 -8.86 -11.06 9.99
N TYR A 96 -8.87 -11.59 8.76
CA TYR A 96 -8.67 -10.86 7.51
C TYR A 96 -7.33 -10.11 7.41
N ARG A 97 -6.38 -10.38 8.33
CA ARG A 97 -5.06 -9.76 8.27
C ARG A 97 -4.29 -10.30 7.06
N PRO A 98 -3.59 -9.43 6.33
CA PRO A 98 -2.69 -9.87 5.28
C PRO A 98 -1.50 -10.62 5.90
N ARG A 99 -1.18 -11.79 5.34
CA ARG A 99 -0.04 -12.63 5.72
C ARG A 99 0.80 -12.93 4.50
N ILE A 100 2.11 -12.73 4.62
CA ILE A 100 3.08 -13.12 3.60
C ILE A 100 3.11 -14.65 3.49
N ASN A 101 3.14 -15.16 2.26
CA ASN A 101 3.40 -16.57 2.01
C ASN A 101 4.90 -16.87 2.11
N LYS A 102 5.23 -18.08 2.57
CA LYS A 102 6.62 -18.54 2.48
C LYS A 102 6.98 -18.71 1.01
N SER A 103 8.14 -18.18 0.63
CA SER A 103 8.67 -18.32 -0.73
C SER A 103 8.67 -19.80 -1.15
N ASN A 104 8.22 -20.07 -2.38
CA ASN A 104 8.14 -21.40 -2.99
C ASN A 104 7.19 -22.38 -2.30
N SER A 105 6.37 -21.94 -1.34
CA SER A 105 5.29 -22.78 -0.80
C SER A 105 4.24 -23.06 -1.86
N GLN A 106 3.44 -24.12 -1.67
CA GLN A 106 2.35 -24.46 -2.59
C GLN A 106 1.43 -23.26 -2.85
N LEU A 107 1.01 -22.54 -1.79
CA LEU A 107 0.15 -21.37 -1.90
C LEU A 107 0.82 -20.21 -2.65
N ASP A 108 2.13 -20.00 -2.47
CA ASP A 108 2.90 -18.99 -3.20
C ASP A 108 2.92 -19.29 -4.71
N GLN A 109 3.18 -20.56 -5.07
CA GLN A 109 3.21 -20.99 -6.47
C GLN A 109 1.83 -20.90 -7.14
N GLU A 110 0.77 -21.33 -6.45
CA GLU A 110 -0.61 -21.25 -6.95
C GLU A 110 -1.02 -19.78 -7.18
N GLN A 111 -0.69 -18.88 -6.26
CA GLN A 111 -0.98 -17.46 -6.39
C GLN A 111 -0.21 -16.79 -7.53
N LYS A 112 1.10 -17.07 -7.65
CA LYS A 112 1.93 -16.59 -8.77
C LYS A 112 1.40 -17.10 -10.13
N ALA A 113 1.02 -18.38 -10.21
CA ALA A 113 0.43 -18.95 -11.43
C ALA A 113 -0.91 -18.31 -11.79
N GLY A 114 -1.71 -17.93 -10.79
CA GLY A 114 -2.96 -17.18 -10.97
C GLY A 114 -2.78 -15.69 -11.23
N GLY A 115 -1.55 -15.16 -11.19
CA GLY A 115 -1.25 -13.73 -11.35
C GLY A 115 -1.76 -12.86 -10.18
N ASN A 116 -2.06 -13.47 -9.03
CA ASN A 116 -2.56 -12.80 -7.83
C ASN A 116 -1.45 -12.76 -6.78
N TYR A 117 -0.69 -11.68 -6.76
CA TYR A 117 0.38 -11.43 -5.81
C TYR A 117 -0.16 -10.77 -4.54
#